data_AF-A0A0P9CYU2-F1
#
_entry.id   AF-A0A0P9CYU2-F1
#
_cell.length_a   1.000
_cell.length_b   1.000
_cell.length_c   1.000
_cell.angle_alpha   90.00
_cell.angle_beta   90.00
_cell.angle_gamma   90.00
#
_symmetry.space_group_name_H-M   'P 1'
#
loop_
_entity.id
_entity.type
_entity.pdbx_description
1 polymer ?
#
loop_
_entity_poly.entity_id
_entity_poly.type
_entity_poly.pdbx_seq_one_letter_code
_entity_poly.pdbx_strand_id
1 'polypeptide(L)'
;MTQRSNTLVSVVAGLLVVAVLAGLGALFYTRPVAAQTNTGVPGMRQVSVLGHGEVKARPDTATVQIGVDTEAASAKEALAQNSAQAQALQAKLAELKVDPKDIQTSNFSISSVYGADRRP
;
A
#
# COMPACT_ATOMS: atom_id res chain seq x y z
N MET A 1 -13.75 -96.51 -10.62
CA MET A 1 -14.58 -95.53 -9.88
C MET A 1 -13.70 -94.42 -9.30
N THR A 2 -12.98 -93.64 -10.12
CA THR A 2 -11.96 -92.68 -9.61
C THR A 2 -11.96 -91.31 -10.33
N GLN A 3 -12.75 -91.13 -11.38
CA GLN A 3 -12.70 -89.90 -12.19
C GLN A 3 -13.65 -88.78 -11.72
N ARG A 4 -14.74 -89.13 -11.01
CA ARG A 4 -15.77 -88.18 -10.55
C ARG A 4 -15.34 -87.33 -9.34
N SER A 5 -14.45 -87.83 -8.48
CA SER A 5 -14.02 -87.09 -7.29
C SER A 5 -12.97 -86.02 -7.61
N ASN A 6 -12.07 -86.28 -8.58
CA ASN A 6 -11.06 -85.30 -9.01
C ASN A 6 -11.67 -84.06 -9.69
N THR A 7 -12.79 -84.23 -10.41
CA THR A 7 -13.51 -83.11 -11.05
C THR A 7 -14.15 -82.20 -10.01
N LEU A 8 -14.72 -82.77 -8.94
CA LEU A 8 -15.31 -82.00 -7.84
C LEU A 8 -14.25 -81.21 -7.05
N VAL A 9 -13.09 -81.82 -6.77
CA VAL A 9 -11.98 -81.12 -6.08
C VAL A 9 -11.44 -79.95 -6.91
N SER A 10 -11.34 -80.13 -8.24
CA SER A 10 -10.85 -79.08 -9.14
C SER A 10 -11.80 -77.89 -9.24
N VAL A 11 -13.12 -78.14 -9.23
CA VAL A 11 -14.15 -77.08 -9.24
C VAL A 11 -14.13 -76.29 -7.93
N VAL A 12 -14.01 -76.98 -6.79
CA VAL A 12 -13.93 -76.32 -5.47
C VAL A 12 -12.63 -75.51 -5.33
N ALA A 13 -11.50 -76.05 -5.78
CA ALA A 13 -10.22 -75.33 -5.78
C ALA A 13 -10.26 -74.09 -6.69
N GLY A 14 -10.84 -74.20 -7.88
CA GLY A 14 -11.04 -73.07 -8.78
C GLY A 14 -11.93 -71.99 -8.16
N LEU A 15 -13.01 -72.38 -7.49
CA LEU A 15 -13.94 -71.44 -6.84
C LEU A 15 -13.29 -70.72 -5.65
N LEU A 16 -12.43 -71.41 -4.88
CA LEU A 16 -11.64 -70.80 -3.81
C LEU A 16 -10.61 -69.80 -4.34
N VAL A 17 -9.93 -70.11 -5.45
CA VAL A 17 -8.96 -69.17 -6.06
C VAL A 17 -9.65 -67.91 -6.57
N VAL A 18 -10.84 -68.04 -7.18
CA VAL A 18 -11.64 -66.90 -7.63
C VAL A 18 -12.10 -66.04 -6.44
N ALA A 19 -12.50 -66.66 -5.32
CA ALA A 19 -12.89 -65.93 -4.11
C ALA A 19 -11.72 -65.15 -3.48
N VAL A 20 -10.52 -65.72 -3.47
CA VAL A 20 -9.31 -65.05 -2.96
C VAL A 20 -8.89 -63.89 -3.86
N LEU A 21 -8.95 -64.06 -5.18
CA LEU A 21 -8.64 -62.99 -6.14
C LEU A 21 -9.66 -61.85 -6.07
N ALA A 22 -10.94 -62.15 -5.87
CA ALA A 22 -11.98 -61.13 -5.65
C ALA A 22 -11.77 -60.36 -4.34
N GLY A 23 -11.38 -61.06 -3.25
CA GLY A 23 -11.07 -60.44 -1.96
C GLY A 23 -9.85 -59.50 -2.03
N LEU A 24 -8.77 -59.92 -2.70
CA LEU A 24 -7.59 -59.08 -2.93
C LEU A 24 -7.89 -57.90 -3.85
N GLY A 25 -8.74 -58.08 -4.88
CA GLY A 25 -9.19 -57.00 -5.75
C GLY A 25 -9.94 -55.89 -4.99
N ALA A 26 -10.71 -56.23 -3.95
CA ALA A 26 -11.44 -55.27 -3.15
C ALA A 26 -10.53 -54.35 -2.31
N LEU A 27 -9.34 -54.82 -1.90
CA LEU A 27 -8.36 -53.98 -1.20
C LEU A 27 -7.81 -52.85 -2.10
N PHE A 28 -7.70 -53.07 -3.42
CA PHE A 28 -7.28 -52.04 -4.37
C PHE A 28 -8.35 -50.99 -4.70
N TYR A 29 -9.60 -51.17 -4.24
CA TYR A 29 -10.67 -50.18 -4.39
C TYR A 29 -10.74 -49.16 -3.24
N THR A 30 -9.85 -49.25 -2.25
CA THR A 30 -9.73 -48.24 -1.20
C THR A 30 -9.09 -46.96 -1.75
N ARG A 31 -9.92 -46.07 -2.30
CA ARG A 31 -9.48 -44.73 -2.69
C ARG A 31 -9.38 -43.84 -1.44
N PRO A 32 -8.29 -43.06 -1.27
CA PRO A 32 -8.23 -42.07 -0.21
C PRO A 32 -9.32 -41.02 -0.44
N VAL A 33 -10.13 -40.75 0.59
CA VAL A 33 -11.09 -39.65 0.55
C VAL A 33 -10.31 -38.34 0.64
N ALA A 34 -10.44 -37.47 -0.36
CA ALA A 34 -9.86 -36.14 -0.30
C ALA A 34 -10.65 -35.31 0.74
N ALA A 35 -9.96 -34.79 1.75
CA ALA A 35 -10.55 -33.85 2.69
C ALA A 35 -11.00 -32.59 1.94
N GLN A 36 -12.29 -32.26 2.06
CA GLN A 36 -12.87 -31.08 1.41
C GLN A 36 -12.33 -29.82 2.08
N THR A 37 -11.61 -29.00 1.32
CA THR A 37 -11.26 -27.63 1.73
C THR A 37 -12.54 -26.83 1.85
N ASN A 38 -12.80 -26.33 3.05
CA ASN A 38 -14.00 -25.62 3.43
C ASN A 38 -14.11 -24.28 2.66
N THR A 39 -14.70 -24.33 1.47
CA THR A 39 -14.96 -23.16 0.63
C THR A 39 -16.38 -22.67 0.86
N GLY A 40 -16.61 -22.06 2.03
CA GLY A 40 -17.83 -21.32 2.36
C GLY A 40 -19.09 -22.20 2.51
N VAL A 41 -19.91 -21.91 3.51
CA VAL A 41 -21.14 -22.68 3.76
C VAL A 41 -22.10 -22.52 2.57
N PRO A 42 -22.50 -23.60 1.87
CA PRO A 42 -23.51 -23.53 0.82
C PRO A 42 -24.85 -23.09 1.44
N GLY A 43 -25.34 -21.91 1.05
CA GLY A 43 -26.65 -21.39 1.49
C GLY A 43 -26.63 -20.08 2.29
N MET A 44 -25.48 -19.46 2.56
CA MET A 44 -25.45 -18.11 3.13
C MET A 44 -25.81 -17.05 2.08
N ARG A 45 -26.76 -16.17 2.41
CA ARG A 45 -27.17 -15.04 1.57
C ARG A 45 -26.13 -13.93 1.71
N GLN A 46 -25.30 -13.74 0.68
CA GLN A 46 -24.26 -12.71 0.67
C GLN A 46 -24.74 -11.49 -0.11
N VAL A 47 -24.52 -10.30 0.46
CA VAL A 47 -24.64 -9.03 -0.26
C VAL A 47 -23.25 -8.40 -0.24
N SER A 48 -22.63 -8.29 -1.42
CA SER A 48 -21.35 -7.60 -1.59
C SER A 48 -21.61 -6.24 -2.21
N VAL A 49 -21.12 -5.18 -1.56
CA VAL A 49 -21.19 -3.82 -2.07
C VAL A 49 -19.78 -3.28 -2.26
N LEU A 50 -19.54 -2.72 -3.43
CA LEU A 50 -18.32 -1.98 -3.73
C LEU A 50 -18.68 -0.49 -3.78
N GLY A 51 -18.24 0.26 -2.78
CA GLY A 51 -18.48 1.70 -2.70
C GLY A 51 -17.25 2.48 -3.16
N HIS A 52 -17.44 3.44 -4.08
CA HIS A 52 -16.42 4.43 -4.44
C HIS A 52 -16.86 5.80 -3.90
N GLY A 53 -16.01 6.42 -3.09
CA GLY A 53 -16.22 7.78 -2.59
C GLY A 53 -15.22 8.73 -3.23
N GLU A 54 -15.72 9.73 -3.94
CA GLU A 54 -14.91 10.84 -4.46
C GLU A 54 -15.41 12.13 -3.81
N VAL A 55 -14.50 12.90 -3.22
CA VAL A 55 -14.81 14.21 -2.63
C VAL A 55 -14.04 15.27 -3.39
N LYS A 56 -14.76 16.18 -4.03
CA LYS A 56 -14.20 17.37 -4.67
C LYS A 56 -14.40 18.55 -3.74
N ALA A 57 -13.30 19.10 -3.22
CA ALA A 57 -13.30 20.31 -2.42
C ALA A 57 -12.57 21.42 -3.17
N ARG A 58 -13.06 22.66 -3.03
CA ARG A 58 -12.33 23.85 -3.48
C ARG A 58 -11.30 24.19 -2.40
N PRO A 59 -10.01 24.37 -2.74
CA PRO A 59 -9.01 24.84 -1.78
C PRO A 59 -9.42 26.21 -1.21
N ASP A 60 -9.34 26.37 0.11
CA ASP A 60 -9.73 27.57 0.86
C ASP A 60 -8.53 28.34 1.44
N THR A 61 -7.33 27.77 1.35
CA THR A 61 -6.10 28.32 1.92
C THR A 61 -4.99 28.39 0.86
N ALA A 62 -4.23 29.48 0.84
CA ALA A 62 -3.05 29.64 0.00
C ALA A 62 -1.86 30.15 0.83
N THR A 63 -0.70 29.53 0.66
CA THR A 63 0.54 29.95 1.32
C THR A 63 1.45 30.61 0.29
N VAL A 64 1.89 31.85 0.57
CA VAL A 64 2.80 32.62 -0.28
C VAL A 64 4.04 32.97 0.52
N GLN A 65 5.21 32.73 -0.05
CA GLN A 65 6.50 33.04 0.58
C GLN A 65 7.15 34.20 -0.17
N ILE A 66 7.44 35.29 0.55
CA ILE A 66 8.02 36.51 -0.02
C ILE A 66 9.33 36.78 0.72
N GLY A 67 10.43 36.87 -0.04
CA GLY A 67 11.75 37.24 0.47
C GLY A 67 12.09 38.69 0.16
N VAL A 68 12.92 39.30 1.00
CA VAL A 68 13.52 40.62 0.77
C VAL A 68 15.02 40.45 0.91
N ASP A 69 15.75 40.74 -0.17
CA ASP A 69 17.21 40.69 -0.21
C ASP A 69 17.77 42.09 -0.42
N THR A 70 18.79 42.44 0.36
CA THR A 70 19.41 43.77 0.32
C THR A 70 20.92 43.65 0.47
N GLU A 71 21.66 44.34 -0.40
CA GLU A 71 23.12 44.40 -0.36
C GLU A 71 23.57 45.80 0.04
N ALA A 72 24.55 45.90 0.93
CA ALA A 72 25.16 47.16 1.32
C ALA A 72 26.64 46.98 1.66
N ALA A 73 27.38 48.09 1.75
CA ALA A 73 28.81 48.08 2.07
C ALA A 73 29.09 47.56 3.50
N SER A 74 28.13 47.70 4.42
CA SER A 74 28.22 47.15 5.76
C SER A 74 27.02 46.26 6.10
N ALA A 75 27.26 45.25 6.92
CA ALA A 75 26.20 44.36 7.43
C ALA A 75 25.11 45.13 8.18
N LYS A 76 25.48 46.20 8.90
CA LYS A 76 24.56 47.05 9.65
C LYS A 76 23.62 47.83 8.73
N GLU A 77 24.14 48.39 7.65
CA GLU A 77 23.33 49.11 6.66
C GLU A 77 22.43 48.15 5.89
N ALA A 78 22.95 46.99 5.48
CA ALA A 78 22.16 45.95 4.81
C ALA A 78 20.98 45.52 5.68
N LEU A 79 21.23 45.22 6.96
CA LEU A 79 20.18 44.84 7.90
C LEU A 79 19.14 45.95 8.14
N ALA A 80 19.60 47.20 8.30
CA ALA A 80 18.69 48.33 8.50
C ALA A 80 17.78 48.55 7.29
N GLN A 81 18.33 48.47 6.07
CA GLN A 81 17.56 48.57 4.84
C GLN A 81 16.59 47.38 4.67
N ASN A 82 17.06 46.16 4.95
CA ASN A 82 16.22 44.96 4.89
C ASN A 82 15.03 45.07 5.84
N SER A 83 15.29 45.46 7.10
CA SER A 83 14.26 45.60 8.12
C SER A 83 13.21 46.64 7.72
N ALA A 84 13.64 47.78 7.16
CA ALA A 84 12.73 48.82 6.69
C ALA A 84 11.85 48.33 5.52
N GLN A 85 12.43 47.61 4.56
CA GLN A 85 11.68 47.04 3.43
C GLN A 85 10.72 45.94 3.88
N ALA A 86 11.13 45.08 4.81
CA ALA A 86 10.28 44.04 5.40
C ALA A 86 9.09 44.65 6.16
N GLN A 87 9.29 45.74 6.91
CA GLN A 87 8.21 46.48 7.56
C GLN A 87 7.25 47.12 6.55
N ALA A 88 7.78 47.71 5.48
CA ALA A 88 6.97 48.27 4.40
C ALA A 88 6.11 47.21 3.71
N LEU A 89 6.67 46.02 3.47
CA LEU A 89 5.94 44.88 2.92
C LEU A 89 4.80 44.44 3.86
N GLN A 90 5.08 44.30 5.15
CA GLN A 90 4.05 43.96 6.14
C GLN A 90 2.92 44.99 6.19
N ALA A 91 3.25 46.28 6.12
CA ALA A 91 2.25 47.35 6.07
C ALA A 91 1.37 47.26 4.80
N LYS A 92 1.97 46.95 3.64
CA LYS A 92 1.21 46.72 2.40
C LYS A 92 0.32 45.50 2.46
N LEU A 93 0.75 44.41 3.08
CA LEU A 93 -0.09 43.23 3.28
C LEU A 93 -1.27 43.52 4.21
N ALA A 94 -1.05 44.33 5.25
CA ALA A 94 -2.14 44.81 6.11
C ALA A 94 -3.14 45.71 5.35
N GLU A 95 -2.66 46.61 4.47
CA GLU A 95 -3.54 47.40 3.58
C GLU A 95 -4.38 46.51 2.65
N LEU A 96 -3.82 45.38 2.20
CA LEU A 96 -4.51 44.36 1.40
C LEU A 96 -5.47 43.46 2.21
N LYS A 97 -5.68 43.76 3.50
CA LYS A 97 -6.56 43.03 4.44
C LYS A 97 -6.10 41.61 4.78
N VAL A 98 -4.80 41.34 4.73
CA VAL A 98 -4.23 40.12 5.33
C VAL A 98 -4.22 40.30 6.86
N ASP A 99 -4.74 39.32 7.61
CA ASP A 99 -4.72 39.37 9.08
C ASP A 99 -3.26 39.33 9.56
N PRO A 100 -2.85 40.20 10.51
CA PRO A 100 -1.50 40.15 11.09
C PRO A 100 -1.08 38.79 11.62
N LYS A 101 -2.03 37.93 12.03
CA LYS A 101 -1.76 36.55 12.50
C LYS A 101 -1.28 35.62 11.39
N ASP A 102 -1.65 35.92 10.15
CA ASP A 102 -1.30 35.12 8.97
C ASP A 102 0.07 35.54 8.39
N ILE A 103 0.65 36.64 8.88
CA ILE A 103 1.96 37.13 8.47
C ILE A 103 3.01 36.58 9.43
N GLN A 104 3.89 35.70 8.93
CA GLN A 104 4.97 35.11 9.73
C GLN A 104 6.32 35.25 9.02
N THR A 105 7.36 35.58 9.79
CA THR A 105 8.75 35.61 9.32
C THR A 105 9.39 34.26 9.64
N SER A 106 9.70 33.47 8.60
CA SER A 106 10.19 32.10 8.81
C SER A 106 11.72 31.96 8.79
N ASN A 107 12.43 32.81 8.06
CA ASN A 107 13.87 32.62 7.85
C ASN A 107 14.59 33.96 7.67
N PHE A 108 15.72 34.14 8.34
CA PHE A 108 16.61 35.29 8.19
C PHE A 108 18.05 34.80 8.05
N SER A 109 18.72 35.21 6.98
CA SER A 109 20.12 34.86 6.72
C SER A 109 20.90 36.07 6.28
N ILE A 110 22.10 36.23 6.82
CA ILE A 110 23.07 37.24 6.39
C ILE A 110 24.32 36.54 5.88
N SER A 111 24.81 36.94 4.71
CA SER A 111 26.03 36.39 4.13
C SER A 111 26.87 37.51 3.53
N SER A 112 28.21 37.34 3.55
CA SER A 112 29.12 38.27 2.91
C SER A 112 29.20 37.95 1.41
N VAL A 113 28.88 38.91 0.56
CA VAL A 113 29.03 38.78 -0.89
C VAL A 113 30.47 39.08 -1.28
N TYR A 114 31.20 38.06 -1.74
CA TYR A 114 32.53 38.24 -2.32
C TYR A 114 32.40 38.34 -3.85
N GLY A 115 32.83 39.45 -4.44
CA GLY A 115 32.84 39.61 -5.90
C GLY A 115 33.73 38.56 -6.57
N ALA A 116 33.27 38.03 -7.71
CA ALA A 116 33.95 37.01 -8.51
C ALA A 116 35.17 37.53 -9.29
N ASP A 117 35.95 38.44 -8.71
CA ASP A 117 37.19 39.01 -9.27
C ASP A 117 38.42 38.56 -8.46
N ARG A 118 38.47 37.28 -8.12
CA ARG A 118 39.69 36.66 -7.58
C ARG A 118 40.07 35.48 -8.47
N ARG A 119 40.53 35.80 -9.69
CA ARG A 119 41.44 34.93 -10.43
C ARG A 119 42.85 35.52 -10.28
N PRO A 120 43.86 34.74 -9.84
CA PRO A 120 45.25 35.18 -9.90
C PRO A 120 45.71 35.40 -11.34
#